data_AF-A0A950P5N8-F1
#
_entry.id   AF-A0A950P5N8-F1
#
_cell.length_a   1.000
_cell.length_b   1.000
_cell.length_c   1.000
_cell.angle_alpha   90.00
_cell.angle_beta   90.00
_cell.angle_gamma   90.00
#
_symmetry.space_group_name_H-M   'P 1'
#
loop_
_entity.id
_entity.type
_entity.pdbx_description
1 polymer ?
#
loop_
_entity_poly.entity_id
_entity_poly.type
_entity_poly.pdbx_seq_one_letter_code
_entity_poly.pdbx_strand_id
1 'polypeptide(L)'
;VPATRVLDIAAQLVDAGCQEIGFGDTTGMANPRQVEEFFPLARDELADVQVTAHFHNTRGQGLANVLAALQAGVDSFESSFGELGGCPVPPGATGNIASEDLVSMLEEMGISTGIDLRALIEASRAAQAVLGRPLGSHVLSAGPVVWEGEGSS
;
A
#
# COMPACT_ATOMS: atom_id res chain seq x y z
N VAL A 1 8.12 16.28 -7.43
CA VAL A 1 7.71 17.54 -6.75
C VAL A 1 8.56 17.66 -5.50
N PRO A 2 9.08 18.85 -5.13
CA PRO A 2 9.84 19.00 -3.88
C PRO A 2 8.98 18.62 -2.67
N ALA A 3 9.57 17.92 -1.68
CA ALA A 3 8.86 17.46 -0.49
C ALA A 3 8.21 18.61 0.29
N THR A 4 8.92 19.74 0.44
CA THR A 4 8.41 20.94 1.12
C THR A 4 7.08 21.42 0.56
N ARG A 5 6.96 21.47 -0.77
CA ARG A 5 5.71 21.89 -1.42
C ARG A 5 4.55 20.94 -1.12
N VAL A 6 4.83 19.64 -0.97
CA VAL A 6 3.82 18.63 -0.64
C VAL A 6 3.37 18.80 0.82
N LEU A 7 4.32 19.01 1.74
CA LEU A 7 4.04 19.24 3.16
C LEU A 7 3.29 20.56 3.41
N ASP A 8 3.64 21.64 2.70
CA ASP A 8 2.92 22.92 2.80
C ASP A 8 1.43 22.77 2.44
N ILE A 9 1.12 21.91 1.47
CA ILE A 9 -0.27 21.63 1.07
C ILE A 9 -0.95 20.76 2.12
N ALA A 10 -0.26 19.75 2.64
CA ALA A 10 -0.79 18.90 3.70
C ALA A 10 -1.13 19.70 4.97
N ALA A 11 -0.25 20.61 5.39
CA ALA A 11 -0.49 21.50 6.53
C ALA A 11 -1.76 22.35 6.35
N GLN A 12 -1.97 22.91 5.14
CA GLN A 12 -3.20 23.65 4.83
C GLN A 12 -4.47 22.79 4.90
N LEU A 13 -4.39 21.51 4.54
CA LEU A 13 -5.50 20.57 4.67
C LEU A 13 -5.79 20.26 6.15
N VAL A 14 -4.75 20.10 6.96
CA VAL A 14 -4.88 19.93 8.42
C VAL A 14 -5.50 21.18 9.06
N ASP A 15 -5.06 22.38 8.70
CA ASP A 15 -5.64 23.65 9.15
C ASP A 15 -7.12 23.80 8.76
N ALA A 16 -7.52 23.16 7.64
CA ALA A 16 -8.91 23.10 7.18
C ALA A 16 -9.75 22.04 7.92
N GLY A 17 -9.16 21.26 8.83
CA GLY A 17 -9.83 20.29 9.68
C GLY A 17 -9.71 18.83 9.22
N CYS A 18 -8.82 18.50 8.28
CA CYS A 18 -8.54 17.10 7.93
C CYS A 18 -7.93 16.35 9.12
N GLN A 19 -8.41 15.14 9.37
CA GLN A 19 -7.91 14.25 10.45
C GLN A 19 -6.97 13.16 9.93
N GLU A 20 -6.91 12.99 8.61
CA GLU A 20 -6.06 12.04 7.91
C GLU A 20 -5.53 12.70 6.64
N ILE A 21 -4.26 12.47 6.33
CA ILE A 21 -3.58 12.92 5.12
C ILE A 21 -2.96 11.73 4.41
N GLY A 22 -3.46 11.45 3.21
CA GLY A 22 -2.91 10.45 2.30
C GLY A 22 -1.85 11.02 1.37
N PHE A 23 -0.68 10.37 1.31
CA PHE A 23 0.38 10.69 0.35
C PHE A 23 0.45 9.64 -0.76
N GLY A 24 0.05 10.05 -1.97
CA GLY A 24 -0.05 9.18 -3.13
C GLY A 24 1.15 9.22 -4.08
N ASP A 25 1.71 8.06 -4.39
CA ASP A 25 2.56 7.82 -5.56
C ASP A 25 1.73 7.44 -6.79
N THR A 26 1.00 8.42 -7.35
CA THR A 26 -0.01 8.22 -8.40
C THR A 26 0.55 7.57 -9.67
N THR A 27 1.84 7.75 -9.96
CA THR A 27 2.48 7.24 -11.18
C THR A 27 3.39 6.06 -10.92
N GLY A 28 3.53 5.60 -9.66
CA GLY A 28 4.40 4.50 -9.28
C GLY A 28 5.88 4.81 -9.55
N MET A 29 6.34 6.01 -9.19
CA MET A 29 7.71 6.50 -9.41
C MET A 29 8.53 6.60 -8.12
N ALA A 30 7.89 6.50 -6.96
CA ALA A 30 8.59 6.54 -5.69
C ALA A 30 9.44 5.28 -5.54
N ASN A 31 10.62 5.45 -4.93
CA ASN A 31 11.48 4.34 -4.53
C ASN A 31 11.71 4.35 -3.01
N PRO A 32 12.18 3.23 -2.41
CA PRO A 32 12.27 3.09 -0.96
C PRO A 32 13.09 4.18 -0.28
N ARG A 33 14.19 4.63 -0.90
CA ARG A 33 15.01 5.72 -0.35
C ARG A 33 14.24 7.04 -0.27
N GLN A 34 13.46 7.38 -1.30
CA GLN A 34 12.63 8.59 -1.26
C GLN A 34 11.56 8.51 -0.17
N VAL A 35 11.00 7.32 0.04
CA VAL A 35 10.00 7.05 1.07
C VAL A 35 10.61 7.19 2.46
N GLU A 36 11.76 6.57 2.71
CA GLU A 36 12.54 6.68 3.96
C GLU A 36 12.90 8.14 4.29
N GLU A 37 13.24 8.95 3.28
CA GLU A 37 13.55 10.37 3.45
C GLU A 37 12.30 11.24 3.69
N PHE A 38 11.15 10.87 3.11
CA PHE A 38 9.93 11.69 3.10
C PHE A 38 9.05 11.51 4.35
N PHE A 39 8.73 10.27 4.72
CA PHE A 39 7.73 10.01 5.76
C PHE A 39 8.13 10.47 7.16
N PRO A 40 9.41 10.48 7.59
CA PRO A 40 9.80 11.10 8.85
C PRO A 40 9.42 12.59 8.88
N LEU A 41 9.69 13.32 7.79
CA LEU A 41 9.33 14.74 7.67
C LEU A 41 7.82 14.94 7.72
N ALA A 42 7.07 14.09 7.02
CA ALA A 42 5.61 14.16 7.00
C ALA A 42 5.00 13.93 8.38
N ARG A 43 5.53 12.96 9.15
CA ARG A 43 5.06 12.68 10.51
C ARG A 43 5.41 13.78 11.49
N ASP A 44 6.62 14.35 11.39
CA ASP A 44 7.05 15.44 12.25
C ASP A 44 6.19 16.70 12.03
N GLU A 45 5.88 17.03 10.78
CA GLU A 45 5.06 18.21 10.43
C GLU A 45 3.57 18.00 10.76
N LEU A 46 3.07 16.76 10.68
CA LEU A 46 1.64 16.42 10.78
C LEU A 46 1.33 15.56 12.01
N ALA A 47 1.99 15.85 13.13
CA ALA A 47 2.00 14.99 14.32
C ALA A 47 0.62 14.65 14.92
N ASP A 48 -0.39 15.49 14.69
CA ASP A 48 -1.74 15.35 15.26
C ASP A 48 -2.76 14.69 14.32
N VAL A 49 -2.34 14.22 13.14
CA VAL A 49 -3.22 13.57 12.15
C VAL A 49 -2.66 12.23 11.68
N GLN A 50 -3.54 11.36 11.20
CA GLN A 50 -3.13 10.08 10.65
C GLN A 50 -2.43 10.29 9.30
N VAL A 51 -1.19 9.82 9.17
CA VAL A 51 -0.43 9.83 7.91
C VAL A 51 -0.64 8.49 7.21
N THR A 52 -1.24 8.53 6.02
CA THR A 52 -1.56 7.35 5.21
C THR A 52 -0.69 7.30 3.96
N ALA A 53 -0.07 6.15 3.69
CA ALA A 53 0.72 5.94 2.49
C ALA A 53 -0.10 5.25 1.39
N HIS A 54 -0.07 5.80 0.18
CA HIS A 54 -0.73 5.26 -0.99
C HIS A 54 0.31 5.03 -2.10
N PHE A 55 0.56 3.77 -2.45
CA PHE A 55 1.54 3.42 -3.47
C PHE A 55 0.91 2.69 -4.64
N HIS A 56 1.28 3.11 -5.85
CA HIS A 56 1.09 2.32 -7.05
C HIS A 56 2.26 1.36 -7.27
N ASN A 57 1.98 0.21 -7.87
CA ASN A 57 2.98 -0.79 -8.16
C ASN A 57 3.52 -0.73 -9.61
N THR A 58 3.31 0.40 -10.32
CA THR A 58 3.63 0.58 -11.76
C THR A 58 5.02 0.11 -12.18
N ARG A 59 6.01 0.21 -11.28
CA ARG A 59 7.42 -0.16 -11.50
C ARG A 59 7.91 -1.26 -10.57
N GLY A 60 6.99 -2.00 -9.94
CA GLY A 60 7.32 -3.12 -9.04
C GLY A 60 7.94 -2.68 -7.70
N GLN A 61 7.73 -1.43 -7.29
CA GLN A 61 8.31 -0.88 -6.06
C GLN A 61 7.29 -0.73 -4.92
N GLY A 62 6.02 -1.08 -5.15
CA GLY A 62 4.93 -0.78 -4.21
C GLY A 62 5.14 -1.37 -2.81
N LEU A 63 5.34 -2.69 -2.70
CA LEU A 63 5.56 -3.33 -1.39
C LEU A 63 6.92 -2.96 -0.76
N ALA A 64 7.94 -2.69 -1.56
CA ALA A 64 9.22 -2.19 -1.05
C ALA A 64 9.05 -0.79 -0.44
N ASN A 65 8.21 0.05 -1.04
CA ASN A 65 7.84 1.35 -0.51
C ASN A 65 6.98 1.23 0.76
N VAL A 66 6.08 0.24 0.84
CA VAL A 66 5.37 -0.07 2.09
C VAL A 66 6.36 -0.40 3.21
N LEU A 67 7.34 -1.27 2.96
CA LEU A 67 8.34 -1.63 3.96
C LEU A 67 9.15 -0.41 4.44
N ALA A 68 9.58 0.44 3.51
CA ALA A 68 10.27 1.69 3.83
C ALA A 68 9.40 2.63 4.68
N ALA A 69 8.12 2.76 4.36
CA ALA A 69 7.18 3.59 5.12
C ALA A 69 6.92 3.01 6.52
N LEU A 70 6.77 1.69 6.66
CA LEU A 70 6.67 1.00 7.96
C LEU A 70 7.90 1.30 8.84
N GLN A 71 9.11 1.23 8.27
CA GLN A 71 10.36 1.53 8.98
C GLN A 71 10.46 3.01 9.39
N ALA A 72 9.83 3.90 8.61
CA ALA A 72 9.65 5.31 8.98
C ALA A 72 8.48 5.55 9.96
N GLY A 73 7.84 4.49 10.44
CA GLY A 73 6.79 4.50 11.46
C GLY A 73 5.36 4.58 10.93
N VAL A 74 5.13 4.70 9.62
CA VAL A 74 3.78 4.73 9.04
C VAL A 74 3.06 3.42 9.32
N ASP A 75 1.81 3.51 9.76
CA ASP A 75 0.96 2.37 10.14
C ASP A 75 -0.37 2.34 9.37
N SER A 76 -0.58 3.28 8.44
CA SER A 76 -1.79 3.39 7.63
C SER A 76 -1.46 3.33 6.14
N PHE A 77 -2.14 2.44 5.40
CA PHE A 77 -1.85 2.15 4.00
C PHE A 77 -3.13 2.00 3.17
N GLU A 78 -3.13 2.57 1.97
CA GLU A 78 -4.16 2.33 0.96
C GLU A 78 -3.73 1.25 -0.02
N SER A 79 -4.68 0.41 -0.42
CA SER A 79 -4.48 -0.67 -1.39
C SER A 79 -5.78 -0.95 -2.13
N SER A 80 -5.77 -1.90 -3.06
CA SER A 80 -7.00 -2.36 -3.73
C SER A 80 -6.93 -3.84 -4.06
N PHE A 81 -8.08 -4.49 -4.23
CA PHE A 81 -8.11 -5.89 -4.66
C PHE A 81 -7.33 -6.08 -5.96
N GLY A 82 -6.34 -6.98 -5.96
CA GLY A 82 -5.64 -7.42 -7.15
C GLY A 82 -5.12 -6.30 -8.08
N GLU A 83 -4.57 -5.23 -7.51
CA GLU A 83 -4.01 -4.06 -8.21
C GLU A 83 -5.03 -3.27 -9.07
N LEU A 84 -6.29 -3.21 -8.66
CA LEU A 84 -7.26 -2.31 -9.26
C LEU A 84 -6.84 -0.83 -9.16
N GLY A 85 -7.41 0.03 -10.00
CA GLY A 85 -7.16 1.48 -9.96
C GLY A 85 -6.05 2.01 -10.88
N GLY A 86 -5.45 1.18 -11.74
CA GLY A 86 -4.51 1.65 -12.76
C GLY A 86 -5.17 2.54 -13.82
N CYS A 87 -4.49 3.62 -14.20
CA CYS A 87 -4.93 4.47 -15.30
C CYS A 87 -4.91 3.65 -16.60
N PRO A 88 -6.00 3.63 -17.41
CA PRO A 88 -6.01 2.92 -18.70
C PRO A 88 -5.00 3.47 -19.72
N VAL A 89 -4.33 4.59 -19.42
CA VAL A 89 -3.32 5.23 -20.27
C VAL A 89 -2.13 5.71 -19.42
N PRO A 90 -0.88 5.33 -19.74
CA PRO A 90 -0.47 4.46 -20.83
C PRO A 90 -0.71 2.96 -20.56
N PRO A 91 -0.83 2.14 -21.62
CA PRO A 91 -0.96 0.69 -21.50
C PRO A 91 0.20 0.10 -20.71
N GLY A 92 -0.10 -0.67 -19.66
CA GLY A 92 0.90 -1.35 -18.83
C GLY A 92 1.24 -0.65 -17.52
N ALA A 93 0.63 0.49 -17.20
CA ALA A 93 0.66 0.99 -15.83
C ALA A 93 -0.15 0.05 -14.93
N THR A 94 0.51 -0.65 -14.00
CA THR A 94 -0.21 -1.36 -12.93
C THR A 94 -0.83 -0.35 -11.98
N GLY A 95 -1.85 -0.79 -11.23
CA GLY A 95 -2.62 0.07 -10.35
C GLY A 95 -1.98 0.25 -8.98
N ASN A 96 -2.83 0.34 -7.97
CA ASN A 96 -2.42 0.32 -6.58
C ASN A 96 -1.67 -0.98 -6.25
N ILE A 97 -0.98 -1.02 -5.12
CA ILE A 97 -0.61 -2.30 -4.51
C ILE A 97 -1.86 -3.18 -4.26
N ALA A 98 -1.70 -4.49 -4.43
CA ALA A 98 -2.74 -5.45 -4.12
C ALA A 98 -2.94 -5.57 -2.60
N SER A 99 -4.19 -5.51 -2.13
CA SER A 99 -4.52 -5.70 -0.72
C SER A 99 -4.08 -7.07 -0.21
N GLU A 100 -4.25 -8.11 -1.03
CA GLU A 100 -3.88 -9.49 -0.72
C GLU A 100 -2.37 -9.63 -0.50
N ASP A 101 -1.59 -8.99 -1.36
CA ASP A 101 -0.12 -9.05 -1.29
C ASP A 101 0.39 -8.21 -0.11
N LEU A 102 -0.24 -7.07 0.17
CA LEU A 102 0.05 -6.24 1.34
C LEU A 102 -0.24 -6.98 2.64
N VAL A 103 -1.45 -7.50 2.80
CA VAL A 103 -1.88 -8.20 4.03
C VAL A 103 -1.03 -9.45 4.23
N SER A 104 -0.81 -10.24 3.18
CA SER A 104 0.07 -11.39 3.27
C SER A 104 1.47 -10.99 3.72
N MET A 105 2.11 -9.96 3.11
CA MET A 105 3.45 -9.55 3.52
C MET A 105 3.50 -9.09 4.99
N LEU A 106 2.53 -8.30 5.43
CA LEU A 106 2.47 -7.80 6.81
C LEU A 106 2.31 -8.94 7.82
N GLU A 107 1.38 -9.87 7.58
CA GLU A 107 1.16 -11.00 8.48
C GLU A 107 2.37 -11.93 8.55
N GLU A 108 3.02 -12.17 7.42
CA GLU A 108 4.25 -12.96 7.31
C GLU A 108 5.44 -12.31 8.04
N MET A 109 5.45 -10.97 8.13
CA MET A 109 6.39 -10.22 8.94
C MET A 109 6.02 -10.17 10.43
N GLY A 110 4.92 -10.80 10.84
CA GLY A 110 4.42 -10.79 12.22
C GLY A 110 3.66 -9.52 12.60
N ILE A 111 3.21 -8.73 11.62
CA ILE A 111 2.43 -7.50 11.83
C ILE A 111 0.95 -7.83 11.66
N SER A 112 0.18 -7.67 12.75
CA SER A 112 -1.26 -7.92 12.72
C SER A 112 -1.99 -6.82 11.96
N THR A 113 -2.80 -7.21 10.97
CA THR A 113 -3.65 -6.30 10.19
C THR A 113 -5.11 -6.29 10.67
N GLY A 114 -5.53 -7.34 11.39
CA GLY A 114 -6.93 -7.58 11.75
C GLY A 114 -7.81 -8.04 10.59
N ILE A 115 -7.23 -8.33 9.42
CA ILE A 115 -7.96 -8.75 8.22
C ILE A 115 -7.88 -10.28 8.08
N ASP A 116 -8.98 -10.93 7.70
CA ASP A 116 -8.95 -12.34 7.32
C ASP A 116 -8.43 -12.46 5.87
N LEU A 117 -7.16 -12.87 5.73
CA LEU A 117 -6.51 -13.03 4.43
C LEU A 117 -7.25 -14.00 3.51
N ARG A 118 -7.86 -15.08 4.02
CA ARG A 118 -8.61 -16.03 3.19
C ARG A 118 -9.88 -15.39 2.67
N ALA A 119 -10.64 -14.70 3.52
CA ALA A 119 -11.83 -13.98 3.10
C ALA A 119 -11.49 -12.87 2.08
N LEU A 120 -10.35 -12.20 2.25
CA LEU A 120 -9.84 -11.19 1.33
C LEU A 120 -9.51 -11.77 -0.05
N ILE A 121 -8.85 -12.92 -0.11
CA ILE A 121 -8.56 -13.63 -1.37
C ILE A 121 -9.87 -14.00 -2.08
N GLU A 122 -10.86 -14.53 -1.36
CA GLU A 122 -12.16 -14.90 -1.94
C GLU A 122 -12.93 -13.68 -2.47
N ALA A 123 -12.91 -12.56 -1.74
CA ALA A 123 -13.47 -11.30 -2.23
C ALA A 123 -12.80 -10.83 -3.53
N SER A 124 -11.48 -10.99 -3.61
CA SER A 124 -10.70 -10.61 -4.80
C SER A 124 -10.95 -11.55 -5.98
N ARG A 125 -11.18 -12.86 -5.75
CA ARG A 125 -11.67 -13.79 -6.78
C ARG A 125 -13.03 -13.38 -7.31
N ALA A 126 -13.95 -12.97 -6.43
CA ALA A 126 -15.27 -12.48 -6.85
C ALA A 126 -15.15 -11.20 -7.70
N ALA A 127 -14.30 -10.26 -7.31
CA ALA A 127 -14.03 -9.05 -8.10
C ALA A 127 -13.46 -9.40 -9.49
N GLN A 128 -12.49 -10.32 -9.56
CA GLN A 128 -11.93 -10.83 -10.81
C GLN A 128 -13.01 -11.42 -11.73
N ALA A 129 -13.93 -12.21 -11.17
CA ALA A 129 -15.02 -12.82 -11.91
C ALA A 129 -15.99 -11.78 -12.50
N VAL A 130 -16.34 -10.75 -11.72
CA VAL A 130 -17.20 -9.64 -12.18
C VAL A 130 -16.54 -8.86 -13.31
N LEU A 131 -15.23 -8.62 -13.22
CA LEU A 131 -14.49 -7.86 -14.21
C LEU A 131 -14.17 -8.66 -15.49
N GLY A 132 -14.28 -9.99 -15.44
CA GLY A 132 -14.03 -10.87 -16.59
C GLY A 132 -12.59 -10.85 -17.09
N ARG A 133 -11.62 -10.42 -16.26
CA ARG A 133 -10.19 -10.38 -16.59
C ARG A 133 -9.35 -10.77 -15.37
N PRO A 134 -8.15 -11.37 -15.54
CA PRO A 134 -7.23 -11.61 -14.43
C PRO A 134 -6.85 -10.32 -13.69
N LEU A 135 -6.66 -10.42 -12.39
CA LEU A 135 -6.12 -9.38 -11.53
C LEU A 135 -4.62 -9.59 -11.26
N GLY A 136 -3.93 -8.55 -10.79
CA GLY A 136 -2.47 -8.51 -10.66
C GLY A 136 -1.88 -9.11 -9.39
N SER A 137 -2.70 -9.44 -8.38
CA SER A 137 -2.19 -9.96 -7.10
C SER A 137 -1.42 -11.28 -7.29
N HIS A 138 -0.23 -11.31 -6.68
CA HIS A 138 0.59 -12.50 -6.62
C HIS A 138 0.00 -13.56 -5.68
N VAL A 139 -0.52 -13.14 -4.52
CA VAL A 139 -1.16 -14.02 -3.53
C VAL A 139 -2.47 -14.62 -4.05
N LEU A 140 -3.27 -13.85 -4.80
CA LEU A 140 -4.46 -14.38 -5.46
C LEU A 140 -4.13 -15.52 -6.43
N SER A 141 -2.99 -15.40 -7.11
CA SER A 141 -2.49 -16.34 -8.11
C SER A 141 -1.82 -17.57 -7.49
N ALA A 142 -0.96 -17.37 -6.49
CA ALA A 142 -0.13 -18.41 -5.88
C ALA A 142 -0.78 -19.07 -4.64
N GLY A 143 -1.72 -18.38 -4.00
CA GLY A 143 -2.21 -18.71 -2.67
C GLY A 143 -1.38 -18.06 -1.55
N PRO A 144 -1.87 -18.10 -0.30
CA PRO A 144 -1.11 -17.64 0.86
C PRO A 144 0.09 -18.55 1.12
N VAL A 145 1.11 -18.01 1.79
CA VAL A 145 2.25 -18.81 2.26
C VAL A 145 1.76 -19.79 3.33
N VAL A 146 2.25 -21.02 3.30
CA VAL A 146 1.99 -22.03 4.33
C VAL A 146 3.33 -22.48 4.87
N TRP A 147 3.69 -22.02 6.07
CA TRP A 147 4.85 -22.54 6.78
C TRP A 147 4.48 -23.89 7.39
N GLU A 148 4.98 -24.97 6.81
CA GLU A 148 4.91 -26.28 7.46
C GLU A 148 5.83 -26.27 8.69
N GLY A 149 5.25 -26.11 9.90
CA GLY A 149 5.93 -26.42 11.16
C GLY A 149 5.89 -25.37 12.27
N GLU A 150 4.76 -25.26 12.97
CA GLU A 150 4.78 -25.16 14.44
C GLU A 150 4.37 -26.54 14.99
N GLY A 151 5.26 -27.52 14.82
CA GLY A 151 4.94 -28.92 15.14
C GLY A 151 6.02 -29.95 14.85
N SER A 152 7.28 -29.54 14.71
CA SER A 152 8.42 -30.47 14.75
C SER A 152 9.58 -29.79 15.45
N SER A 153 9.75 -30.20 16.71
CA SER A 153 10.92 -30.10 17.61
C SER A 153 12.16 -29.37 17.13
#